data_AF-A0A1G2HSK5-F1
#
_entry.id   AF-A0A1G2HSK5-F1
#
_cell.length_a   1.000
_cell.length_b   1.000
_cell.length_c   1.000
_cell.angle_alpha   90.00
_cell.angle_beta   90.00
_cell.angle_gamma   90.00
#
_symmetry.space_group_name_H-M   'P 1'
#
loop_
_entity.id
_entity.type
_entity.pdbx_description
1 polymer ?
#
loop_
_entity_poly.entity_id
_entity_poly.type
_entity_poly.pdbx_seq_one_letter_code
_entity_poly.pdbx_strand_id
1 'polypeptide(L)'
;MSTKIISIIILVVFIIAILIGVIFVFQNNKIAVINSFEECALAGYPIMESYPEQCKTPDGRNFIRTISQGKNTFGQAKTLAINESVQFTDGVSITLLEINDSRCKAGVVCVWAGELSAKLNITGGDIGDLIKEFTLGMTTKKITVIDKYTVILNSATENSVNIIVTKESTFGDPKPCYIGGCSGQICSDQQGVVSTCEYKEEYACYKSAKCERQQNGQCGWTDTVELTTCLSGK
;
A
#
# COMPACT_ATOMS: atom_id res chain seq x y z
N MET A 1 -37.59 13.18 -63.29
CA MET A 1 -37.30 12.90 -61.87
C MET A 1 -37.82 14.10 -61.07
N SER A 2 -38.75 13.91 -60.13
CA SER A 2 -39.42 15.03 -59.45
C SER A 2 -38.39 15.88 -58.71
N THR A 3 -38.39 17.20 -58.92
CA THR A 3 -37.45 18.15 -58.30
C THR A 3 -37.36 18.00 -56.78
N LYS A 4 -38.44 17.49 -56.15
CA LYS A 4 -38.48 17.16 -54.72
C LYS A 4 -37.57 16.00 -54.31
N ILE A 5 -37.38 15.01 -55.18
CA ILE A 5 -36.50 13.86 -54.91
C ILE A 5 -35.04 14.29 -54.96
N ILE A 6 -34.68 15.19 -55.89
CA ILE A 6 -33.32 15.72 -56.02
C ILE A 6 -32.94 16.56 -54.78
N SER A 7 -33.86 17.39 -54.26
CA SER A 7 -33.62 18.15 -53.03
C SER A 7 -33.43 17.27 -51.79
N ILE A 8 -34.16 16.16 -51.67
CA ILE A 8 -34.01 15.23 -50.54
C ILE A 8 -32.64 14.54 -50.60
N ILE A 9 -32.20 14.11 -51.79
CA ILE A 9 -30.89 13.46 -51.94
C ILE A 9 -29.75 14.42 -51.57
N ILE A 10 -29.81 15.68 -52.00
CA ILE A 10 -28.80 16.70 -51.66
C ILE A 10 -28.75 16.94 -50.14
N LEU A 11 -29.90 17.03 -49.47
CA LEU A 11 -29.97 17.23 -48.03
C LEU A 11 -29.37 16.06 -47.25
N VAL A 12 -29.66 14.82 -47.66
CA VAL A 12 -29.12 13.61 -47.03
C VAL A 12 -27.61 13.53 -47.19
N VAL A 13 -27.07 13.82 -48.38
CA VAL A 13 -25.63 13.83 -48.62
C VAL A 13 -24.92 14.90 -47.76
N PHE A 14 -25.54 16.07 -47.60
CA PHE A 14 -24.99 17.14 -46.76
C PHE A 14 -24.95 16.76 -45.27
N ILE A 15 -26.01 16.13 -44.75
CA ILE A 15 -26.05 15.64 -43.36
C ILE A 15 -25.01 14.55 -43.12
N ILE A 16 -24.82 13.63 -44.08
CA ILE A 16 -23.80 12.58 -44.00
C ILE A 16 -22.39 13.20 -43.97
N ALA A 17 -22.12 14.21 -44.80
CA ALA A 17 -20.83 14.91 -44.80
C ALA A 17 -20.54 15.61 -43.47
N ILE A 18 -21.55 16.21 -42.84
CA ILE A 18 -21.42 16.83 -41.51
C ILE A 18 -21.14 15.76 -40.45
N LEU A 19 -21.87 14.64 -40.46
CA LEU A 19 -21.66 13.55 -39.52
C LEU A 19 -20.24 12.97 -39.61
N ILE A 20 -19.74 12.76 -40.84
CA ILE A 20 -18.37 12.29 -41.07
C ILE A 20 -17.35 13.33 -40.55
N GLY A 21 -17.57 14.62 -40.81
CA GLY A 21 -16.71 15.69 -40.31
C GLY A 21 -16.66 15.74 -38.77
N VAL A 22 -17.81 15.58 -38.10
CA VAL A 22 -17.89 15.55 -36.64
C VAL A 22 -17.17 14.32 -36.07
N ILE A 23 -17.36 13.14 -36.66
CA ILE A 23 -16.69 11.90 -36.23
C ILE A 23 -15.16 12.05 -36.37
N PHE A 24 -14.68 12.64 -37.46
CA PHE A 24 -13.25 12.85 -37.68
C PHE A 24 -12.62 13.79 -36.64
N VAL A 25 -13.31 14.88 -36.27
CA VAL A 25 -12.86 15.79 -35.20
C VAL A 25 -12.83 15.10 -33.83
N PHE A 26 -13.81 14.26 -33.53
CA PHE A 26 -13.86 13.51 -32.25
C PHE A 26 -12.77 12.44 -32.14
N GLN A 27 -12.30 11.85 -33.25
CA GLN A 27 -11.22 10.85 -33.21
C GLN A 27 -9.85 11.46 -32.90
N ASN A 28 -9.62 12.74 -33.19
CA ASN A 28 -8.32 13.38 -32.98
C ASN A 28 -8.02 13.79 -31.52
N ASN A 29 -8.98 13.64 -30.59
CA ASN A 29 -8.82 14.02 -29.18
C ASN A 29 -8.40 12.88 -28.23
N LYS A 30 -8.02 11.70 -28.75
CA LYS A 30 -7.45 10.63 -27.92
C LYS A 30 -5.93 10.75 -27.82
N ILE A 31 -5.42 11.87 -27.31
CA ILE A 31 -4.06 11.88 -26.77
C ILE A 31 -4.18 11.32 -25.36
N ALA A 32 -3.72 10.09 -25.15
CA ALA A 32 -3.67 9.47 -23.85
C ALA A 32 -2.84 10.36 -22.92
N VAL A 33 -3.50 10.99 -21.95
CA VAL A 33 -2.85 11.85 -20.96
C VAL A 33 -2.08 10.96 -19.99
N ILE A 34 -0.86 10.58 -20.37
CA ILE A 34 0.07 9.84 -19.52
C ILE A 34 0.63 10.81 -18.49
N ASN A 35 0.39 10.55 -17.21
CA ASN A 35 0.84 11.40 -16.10
C ASN A 35 1.72 10.66 -15.07
N SER A 36 1.94 9.35 -15.25
CA SER A 36 2.73 8.54 -14.33
C SER A 36 3.69 7.59 -15.04
N PHE A 37 4.67 7.08 -14.29
CA PHE A 37 5.58 6.04 -14.77
C PHE A 37 4.81 4.76 -15.14
N GLU A 38 3.82 4.39 -14.32
CA GLU A 38 2.98 3.20 -14.50
C GLU A 38 2.16 3.28 -15.79
N GLU A 39 1.52 4.43 -16.05
CA GLU A 39 0.78 4.66 -17.29
C GLU A 39 1.71 4.69 -18.51
N CYS A 40 2.93 5.23 -18.36
CA CYS A 40 3.93 5.26 -19.43
C CYS A 40 4.41 3.84 -19.78
N ALA A 41 4.68 3.01 -18.78
CA ALA A 41 5.10 1.62 -18.96
C ALA A 41 3.97 0.76 -19.55
N LEU A 42 2.73 0.91 -19.04
CA LEU A 42 1.54 0.21 -19.56
C LEU A 42 1.21 0.60 -21.01
N ALA A 43 1.51 1.85 -21.39
CA ALA A 43 1.38 2.31 -22.77
C ALA A 43 2.48 1.78 -23.70
N GLY A 44 3.45 1.00 -23.18
CA GLY A 44 4.48 0.31 -23.98
C GLY A 44 5.63 1.20 -24.43
N TYR A 45 5.84 2.35 -23.78
CA TYR A 45 6.95 3.25 -24.11
C TYR A 45 8.30 2.73 -23.60
N PRO A 46 9.43 3.15 -24.23
CA PRO A 46 10.74 2.66 -23.87
C PRO A 46 11.12 3.03 -22.43
N ILE A 47 11.47 2.00 -21.66
CA ILE A 47 12.06 2.12 -20.33
C ILE A 47 13.58 2.10 -20.49
N MET A 48 14.26 3.09 -19.92
CA MET A 48 15.72 3.21 -19.94
C MET A 48 16.34 2.36 -18.83
N GLU A 49 17.42 1.66 -19.15
CA GLU A 49 18.20 0.84 -18.21
C GLU A 49 19.09 1.68 -17.28
N SER A 50 18.57 2.79 -16.76
CA SER A 50 19.18 3.56 -15.69
C SER A 50 18.55 3.19 -14.34
N TYR A 51 19.28 3.36 -13.23
CA TYR A 51 18.70 3.33 -11.89
C TYR A 51 18.65 4.75 -11.31
N PRO A 52 17.48 5.30 -10.97
CA PRO A 52 16.13 4.73 -11.13
C PRO A 52 15.69 4.54 -12.58
N GLU A 53 14.77 3.59 -12.80
CA GLU A 53 14.15 3.33 -14.10
C GLU A 53 13.41 4.58 -14.59
N GLN A 54 13.44 4.81 -15.90
CA GLN A 54 12.83 6.00 -16.51
C GLN A 54 12.07 5.60 -17.77
N CYS A 55 10.85 6.09 -17.95
CA CYS A 55 10.00 5.83 -19.10
C CYS A 55 9.85 7.10 -19.95
N LYS A 56 10.21 7.02 -21.23
CA LYS A 56 10.24 8.17 -22.14
C LYS A 56 9.14 8.10 -23.18
N THR A 57 8.30 9.14 -23.24
CA THR A 57 7.23 9.23 -24.26
C THR A 57 7.74 9.87 -25.56
N PRO A 58 7.06 9.61 -26.71
CA PRO A 58 7.35 10.26 -27.99
C PRO A 58 7.25 11.79 -27.94
N ASP A 59 6.40 12.31 -27.05
CA ASP A 59 6.23 13.75 -26.80
C ASP A 59 7.43 14.38 -26.07
N GLY A 60 8.43 13.58 -25.69
CA GLY A 60 9.62 14.03 -24.97
C GLY A 60 9.47 14.13 -23.46
N ARG A 61 8.34 13.69 -22.89
CA ARG A 61 8.17 13.62 -21.42
C ARG A 61 8.92 12.41 -20.89
N ASN A 62 9.50 12.56 -19.70
CA ASN A 62 10.26 11.51 -19.03
C ASN A 62 9.68 11.29 -17.63
N PHE A 63 9.25 10.08 -17.35
CA PHE A 63 8.69 9.67 -16.07
C PHE A 63 9.71 8.79 -15.36
N ILE A 64 10.16 9.19 -14.18
CA ILE A 64 11.11 8.41 -13.38
C ILE A 64 10.31 7.56 -12.41
N ARG A 65 10.65 6.27 -12.29
CA ARG A 65 10.03 5.39 -11.30
C ARG A 65 10.36 5.92 -9.91
N THR A 66 9.32 6.28 -9.15
CA THR A 66 9.47 6.65 -7.74
C THR A 66 9.93 5.41 -6.98
N ILE A 67 11.24 5.26 -6.79
CA ILE A 67 11.76 4.26 -5.86
C ILE A 67 11.34 4.72 -4.48
N SER A 68 10.55 3.91 -3.78
CA SER A 68 10.09 4.12 -2.41
C SER A 68 11.24 4.02 -1.41
N GLN A 69 12.33 4.77 -1.63
CA GLN A 69 13.29 5.10 -0.60
C GLN A 69 12.62 6.15 0.29
N GLY A 70 11.96 5.70 1.37
CA GLY A 70 11.47 6.60 2.41
C GLY A 70 10.05 6.42 2.93
N LYS A 71 9.33 5.34 2.62
CA LYS A 71 8.16 4.96 3.43
C LYS A 71 8.66 4.11 4.59
N ASN A 72 8.97 4.72 5.73
CA ASN A 72 9.33 3.97 6.93
C ASN A 72 8.09 3.13 7.33
N THR A 73 8.20 1.81 7.21
CA THR A 73 7.13 0.88 7.52
C THR A 73 7.20 0.46 8.99
N PHE A 74 6.06 0.12 9.56
CA PHE A 74 6.00 -0.42 10.92
C PHE A 74 6.67 -1.80 11.00
N GLY A 75 7.23 -2.11 12.17
CA GLY A 75 7.89 -3.38 12.46
C GLY A 75 9.34 -3.48 11.97
N GLN A 76 9.84 -2.49 11.23
CA GLN A 76 11.25 -2.43 10.83
C GLN A 76 12.07 -1.64 11.86
N ALA A 77 13.28 -2.12 12.12
CA ALA A 77 14.25 -1.44 12.96
C ALA A 77 14.75 -0.16 12.25
N LYS A 78 14.59 0.99 12.91
CA LYS A 78 15.06 2.27 12.44
C LYS A 78 16.10 2.84 13.39
N THR A 79 17.21 3.27 12.84
CA THR A 79 18.25 4.00 13.57
C THR A 79 17.97 5.50 13.48
N LEU A 80 18.01 6.21 14.61
CA LEU A 80 17.90 7.67 14.70
C LEU A 80 19.09 8.26 15.45
N ALA A 81 19.65 9.35 14.94
CA ALA A 81 20.56 10.23 15.66
C ALA A 81 19.80 11.29 16.48
N ILE A 82 20.50 11.96 17.40
CA ILE A 82 19.91 13.05 18.21
C ILE A 82 19.37 14.14 17.27
N ASN A 83 18.14 14.60 17.51
CA ASN A 83 17.35 15.52 16.69
C ASN A 83 16.91 14.98 15.31
N GLU A 84 17.13 13.70 15.01
CA GLU A 84 16.58 13.07 13.82
C GLU A 84 15.14 12.64 14.08
N SER A 85 14.29 12.82 13.06
CA SER A 85 12.90 12.35 13.06
C SER A 85 12.67 11.32 11.95
N VAL A 86 11.93 10.27 12.27
CA VAL A 86 11.46 9.29 11.28
C VAL A 86 9.94 9.38 11.16
N GLN A 87 9.46 9.60 9.94
CA GLN A 87 8.03 9.61 9.62
C GLN A 87 7.59 8.28 9.00
N PHE A 88 6.52 7.69 9.54
CA PHE A 88 5.96 6.43 9.06
C PHE A 88 4.81 6.63 8.08
N THR A 89 4.36 5.53 7.47
CA THR A 89 3.34 5.53 6.41
C THR A 89 1.98 6.09 6.80
N ASP A 90 1.63 6.12 8.09
CA ASP A 90 0.38 6.67 8.60
C ASP A 90 0.50 8.15 9.03
N GLY A 91 1.66 8.77 8.79
CA GLY A 91 1.94 10.15 9.14
C GLY A 91 2.46 10.36 10.56
N VAL A 92 2.58 9.31 11.40
CA VAL A 92 3.22 9.44 12.72
C VAL A 92 4.71 9.69 12.55
N SER A 93 5.26 10.57 13.39
CA SER A 93 6.68 10.91 13.42
C SER A 93 7.24 10.64 14.82
N ILE A 94 8.40 10.00 14.88
CA ILE A 94 9.15 9.82 16.13
C ILE A 94 10.46 10.60 16.02
N THR A 95 10.75 11.43 17.01
CA THR A 95 12.00 12.19 17.09
C THR A 95 12.80 11.76 18.31
N LEU A 96 14.10 11.55 18.13
CA LEU A 96 15.03 11.40 19.25
C LEU A 96 15.44 12.77 19.77
N LEU A 97 15.09 13.09 21.02
CA LEU A 97 15.42 14.39 21.63
C LEU A 97 16.77 14.37 22.32
N GLU A 98 17.03 13.34 23.13
CA GLU A 98 18.21 13.29 23.99
C GLU A 98 18.58 11.83 24.33
N ILE A 99 19.86 11.58 24.58
CA ILE A 99 20.36 10.33 25.14
C ILE A 99 21.05 10.63 26.47
N ASN A 100 20.58 9.99 27.52
CA ASN A 100 21.15 10.05 28.86
C ASN A 100 21.97 8.77 29.10
N ASP A 101 23.30 8.91 29.05
CA ASP A 101 24.23 7.82 29.31
C ASP A 101 24.84 7.92 30.72
N SER A 102 24.20 7.26 31.67
CA SER A 102 24.74 7.13 33.04
C SER A 102 25.69 5.94 33.19
N ARG A 103 26.04 5.22 32.11
CA ARG A 103 26.86 4.00 32.21
C ARG A 103 28.26 4.30 32.73
N CYS A 104 28.78 3.36 33.51
CA CYS A 104 30.10 3.41 34.09
C CYS A 104 31.17 3.14 33.03
N LYS A 105 31.92 4.19 32.68
CA LYS A 105 33.01 4.08 31.70
C LYS A 105 34.16 3.24 32.26
N ALA A 106 35.01 2.71 31.38
CA ALA A 106 36.15 1.90 31.80
C ALA A 106 37.08 2.71 32.71
N GLY A 107 37.43 2.15 33.87
CA GLY A 107 38.37 2.77 34.82
C GLY A 107 37.74 3.58 35.96
N VAL A 108 36.40 3.64 36.09
CA VAL A 108 35.73 4.26 37.24
C VAL A 108 35.02 3.24 38.13
N VAL A 109 35.07 3.47 39.44
CA VAL A 109 34.30 2.69 40.42
C VAL A 109 32.93 3.35 40.58
N CYS A 110 31.88 2.68 40.11
CA CYS A 110 30.52 3.15 40.29
C CYS A 110 29.85 2.54 41.51
N VAL A 111 29.08 3.36 42.21
CA VAL A 111 28.27 2.94 43.37
C VAL A 111 26.91 2.40 42.95
N TRP A 112 26.40 2.80 41.76
CA TRP A 112 25.07 2.44 41.26
C TRP A 112 25.15 1.95 39.81
N ALA A 113 24.25 1.05 39.40
CA ALA A 113 24.17 0.54 38.03
C ALA A 113 23.61 1.63 37.10
N GLY A 114 24.50 2.32 36.40
CA GLY A 114 24.14 3.31 35.39
C GLY A 114 23.32 2.71 34.24
N GLU A 115 22.46 3.53 33.62
CA GLU A 115 21.63 3.14 32.48
C GLU A 115 21.87 4.06 31.27
N LEU A 116 21.76 3.47 30.07
CA LEU A 116 21.62 4.21 28.83
C LEU A 116 20.12 4.33 28.50
N SER A 117 19.63 5.56 28.51
CA SER A 117 18.23 5.87 28.25
C SER A 117 18.08 6.93 27.17
N ALA A 118 17.02 6.83 26.37
CA ALA A 118 16.72 7.72 25.27
C ALA A 118 15.39 8.42 25.52
N LYS A 119 15.39 9.74 25.42
CA LYS A 119 14.21 10.59 25.47
C LYS A 119 13.72 10.81 24.05
N LEU A 120 12.50 10.37 23.75
CA LEU A 120 11.87 10.50 22.44
C LEU A 120 10.57 11.29 22.55
N ASN A 121 10.13 11.84 21.43
CA ASN A 121 8.76 12.30 21.28
C ASN A 121 8.07 11.60 20.12
N ILE A 122 6.74 11.62 20.15
CA ILE A 122 5.89 11.11 19.09
C ILE A 122 4.80 12.13 18.79
N THR A 123 4.55 12.36 17.50
CA THR A 123 3.58 13.34 16.97
C THR A 123 2.93 12.80 15.70
N GLY A 124 1.74 13.30 15.33
CA GLY A 124 1.05 12.90 14.10
C GLY A 124 0.37 11.53 14.17
N GLY A 125 -0.11 11.03 13.03
CA GLY A 125 -0.87 9.77 12.96
C GLY A 125 -2.13 9.79 13.84
N ASP A 126 -2.40 8.70 14.59
CA ASP A 126 -3.52 8.61 15.53
C ASP A 126 -3.37 9.50 16.78
N ILE A 127 -2.19 10.08 17.01
CA ILE A 127 -1.95 11.00 18.14
C ILE A 127 -2.43 12.42 17.79
N GLY A 128 -2.56 12.74 16.50
CA GLY A 128 -2.91 14.07 16.02
C GLY A 128 -1.81 15.10 16.26
N ASP A 129 -2.19 16.35 16.54
CA ASP A 129 -1.26 17.48 16.72
C ASP A 129 -0.58 17.52 18.10
N LEU A 130 -0.89 16.55 18.97
CA LEU A 130 -0.30 16.48 20.30
C LEU A 130 1.13 15.93 20.24
N ILE A 131 2.02 16.55 21.02
CA ILE A 131 3.38 16.05 21.22
C ILE A 131 3.41 15.28 22.54
N LYS A 132 3.70 13.98 22.47
CA LYS A 132 3.88 13.13 23.64
C LYS A 132 5.35 12.76 23.79
N GLU A 133 5.97 13.11 24.91
CA GLU A 133 7.34 12.73 25.24
C GLU A 133 7.37 11.47 26.11
N PHE A 134 8.38 10.63 25.90
CA PHE A 134 8.59 9.41 26.67
C PHE A 134 10.07 9.02 26.71
N THR A 135 10.46 8.28 27.74
CA THR A 135 11.83 7.79 27.90
C THR A 135 11.86 6.26 27.85
N LEU A 136 12.76 5.72 27.04
CA LEU A 136 13.06 4.29 26.97
C LEU A 136 14.47 4.02 27.50
N GLY A 137 14.60 3.02 28.34
CA GLY A 137 15.84 2.61 28.97
C GLY A 137 16.26 1.19 28.56
N MET A 138 17.55 0.96 28.37
CA MET A 138 18.08 -0.36 27.99
C MET A 138 17.93 -1.42 29.09
N THR A 139 17.66 -1.05 30.34
CA THR A 139 17.50 -1.99 31.47
C THR A 139 16.19 -1.80 32.22
N THR A 140 15.69 -0.57 32.35
CA THR A 140 14.48 -0.27 33.13
C THR A 140 13.20 -0.39 32.30
N LYS A 141 13.16 0.21 31.11
CA LYS A 141 11.96 0.27 30.27
C LYS A 141 12.29 0.30 28.78
N LYS A 142 12.44 -0.87 28.17
CA LYS A 142 12.71 -0.99 26.72
C LYS A 142 11.50 -0.72 25.83
N ILE A 143 10.28 -0.85 26.37
CA ILE A 143 9.05 -0.83 25.58
C ILE A 143 8.08 0.15 26.21
N THR A 144 7.38 0.91 25.37
CA THR A 144 6.23 1.71 25.80
C THR A 144 5.12 1.63 24.78
N VAL A 145 3.88 1.70 25.26
CA VAL A 145 2.69 1.82 24.42
C VAL A 145 2.12 3.22 24.62
N ILE A 146 1.83 3.91 23.52
CA ILE A 146 1.31 5.28 23.47
C ILE A 146 0.15 5.27 22.48
N ASP A 147 -1.06 5.36 23.02
CA ASP A 147 -2.30 5.14 22.28
C ASP A 147 -2.26 3.80 21.53
N LYS A 148 -2.16 3.83 20.19
CA LYS A 148 -2.08 2.65 19.33
C LYS A 148 -0.65 2.31 18.91
N TYR A 149 0.37 3.02 19.37
CA TYR A 149 1.75 2.81 18.96
C TYR A 149 2.54 2.10 20.06
N THR A 150 3.19 1.00 19.72
CA THR A 150 4.18 0.35 20.56
C THR A 150 5.56 0.72 20.04
N VAL A 151 6.38 1.33 20.90
CA VAL A 151 7.75 1.71 20.59
C VAL A 151 8.69 0.85 21.42
N ILE A 152 9.58 0.14 20.74
CA ILE A 152 10.56 -0.77 21.32
C ILE A 152 11.95 -0.20 21.07
N LEU A 153 12.74 -0.05 22.12
CA LEU A 153 14.17 0.25 22.04
C LEU A 153 14.94 -1.07 21.88
N ASN A 154 15.47 -1.32 20.69
CA ASN A 154 16.24 -2.52 20.36
C ASN A 154 17.70 -2.37 20.82
N SER A 155 18.32 -1.22 20.52
CA SER A 155 19.67 -0.88 20.99
C SER A 155 19.85 0.62 21.11
N ALA A 156 20.81 1.06 21.93
CA ALA A 156 21.21 2.46 22.03
C ALA A 156 22.73 2.59 22.12
N THR A 157 23.26 3.68 21.57
CA THR A 157 24.65 4.12 21.67
C THR A 157 24.71 5.49 22.35
N GLU A 158 25.89 6.10 22.49
CA GLU A 158 26.01 7.46 23.06
C GLU A 158 25.28 8.52 22.22
N ASN A 159 25.14 8.31 20.89
CA ASN A 159 24.65 9.32 19.95
C ASN A 159 23.49 8.88 19.05
N SER A 160 23.09 7.60 19.12
CA SER A 160 22.02 7.06 18.28
C SER A 160 21.24 5.94 18.96
N VAL A 161 19.99 5.75 18.52
CA VAL A 161 19.11 4.68 18.98
C VAL A 161 18.62 3.85 17.81
N ASN A 162 18.39 2.58 18.04
CA ASN A 162 17.69 1.69 17.12
C ASN A 162 16.34 1.34 17.75
N ILE A 163 15.26 1.84 17.14
CA ILE A 163 13.89 1.62 17.61
C ILE A 163 13.11 0.78 16.61
N ILE A 164 12.18 0.00 17.11
CA ILE A 164 11.16 -0.68 16.31
C ILE A 164 9.83 -0.10 16.74
N VAL A 165 9.09 0.44 15.78
CA VAL A 165 7.76 0.99 16.01
C VAL A 165 6.76 0.04 15.39
N THR A 166 5.86 -0.47 16.21
CA THR A 166 4.68 -1.19 15.75
C THR A 166 3.45 -0.38 16.09
N LYS A 167 2.42 -0.52 15.27
CA LYS A 167 1.12 0.03 15.56
C LYS A 167 0.19 -1.14 15.85
N GLU A 168 -0.63 -1.03 16.88
CA GLU A 168 -1.85 -1.81 17.00
C GLU A 168 -2.66 -1.51 15.75
N SER A 169 -2.47 -2.40 14.81
CA SER A 169 -3.01 -2.30 13.49
C SER A 169 -4.53 -2.35 13.65
N THR A 170 -5.18 -1.23 13.35
CA THR A 170 -6.44 -1.30 12.60
C THR A 170 -6.14 -1.48 11.11
N PHE A 171 -5.16 -2.32 10.72
CA PHE A 171 -5.28 -3.08 9.46
C PHE A 171 -6.36 -4.15 9.66
N GLY A 172 -7.58 -3.67 9.87
CA GLY A 172 -8.75 -4.45 10.19
C GLY A 172 -8.64 -5.21 11.52
N ASP A 173 -9.69 -5.11 12.34
CA ASP A 173 -10.29 -6.37 12.78
C ASP A 173 -10.29 -7.31 11.57
N PRO A 174 -9.87 -8.59 11.69
CA PRO A 174 -9.86 -9.49 10.56
C PRO A 174 -11.25 -9.42 9.93
N LYS A 175 -11.33 -8.72 8.78
CA LYS A 175 -12.61 -8.53 8.12
C LYS A 175 -13.16 -9.92 7.89
N PRO A 176 -14.45 -10.15 8.18
CA PRO A 176 -15.02 -11.46 7.99
C PRO A 176 -14.79 -11.86 6.53
N CYS A 177 -14.41 -13.11 6.31
CA CYS A 177 -14.21 -13.59 4.95
C CYS A 177 -15.57 -13.67 4.25
N TYR A 178 -15.63 -13.11 3.05
CA TYR A 178 -16.84 -13.07 2.24
C TYR A 178 -16.69 -14.02 1.06
N ILE A 179 -17.79 -14.70 0.75
CA ILE A 179 -17.93 -15.48 -0.48
C ILE A 179 -18.38 -14.51 -1.59
N GLY A 180 -17.68 -14.52 -2.71
CA GLY A 180 -17.93 -13.71 -3.90
C GLY A 180 -17.66 -14.48 -5.19
N GLY A 181 -17.62 -13.74 -6.30
CA GLY A 181 -17.58 -14.30 -7.65
C GLY A 181 -18.98 -14.65 -8.16
N CYS A 182 -19.14 -14.68 -9.48
CA CYS A 182 -20.46 -14.87 -10.12
C CYS A 182 -21.09 -16.25 -9.78
N SER A 183 -20.27 -17.26 -9.49
CA SER A 183 -20.72 -18.61 -9.08
C SER A 183 -20.41 -18.93 -7.61
N GLY A 184 -19.97 -17.96 -6.81
CA GLY A 184 -19.58 -18.17 -5.41
C GLY A 184 -18.23 -18.87 -5.23
N GLN A 185 -17.34 -18.78 -6.22
CA GLN A 185 -16.05 -19.49 -6.23
C GLN A 185 -14.90 -18.73 -5.54
N ILE A 186 -15.10 -17.46 -5.15
CA ILE A 186 -14.06 -16.63 -4.55
C ILE A 186 -14.31 -16.50 -3.05
N CYS A 187 -13.30 -16.79 -2.23
CA CYS A 187 -13.26 -16.44 -0.81
C CYS A 187 -12.25 -15.29 -0.64
N SER A 188 -12.70 -14.14 -0.14
CA SER A 188 -11.88 -12.92 -0.04
C SER A 188 -12.23 -12.11 1.21
N ASP A 189 -11.30 -11.26 1.64
CA ASP A 189 -11.52 -10.23 2.67
C ASP A 189 -12.21 -8.97 2.12
N GLN A 190 -12.47 -8.92 0.81
CA GLN A 190 -13.24 -7.88 0.14
C GLN A 190 -14.69 -8.31 -0.07
N GLN A 191 -15.64 -7.50 0.37
CA GLN A 191 -17.06 -7.74 0.13
C GLN A 191 -17.44 -7.39 -1.32
N GLY A 192 -18.21 -8.27 -1.98
CA GLY A 192 -18.75 -7.99 -3.32
C GLY A 192 -17.76 -8.18 -4.46
N VAL A 193 -16.69 -8.96 -4.27
CA VAL A 193 -15.79 -9.34 -5.37
C VAL A 193 -16.61 -10.03 -6.46
N VAL A 194 -16.46 -9.55 -7.69
CA VAL A 194 -17.09 -10.13 -8.87
C VAL A 194 -16.03 -10.77 -9.75
N SER A 195 -16.40 -11.88 -10.38
CA SER A 195 -15.60 -12.57 -11.39
C SER A 195 -16.37 -12.59 -12.70
N THR A 196 -15.71 -13.01 -13.78
CA THR A 196 -16.40 -13.34 -15.02
C THR A 196 -17.43 -14.45 -14.78
N CYS A 197 -18.59 -14.35 -15.41
CA CYS A 197 -19.70 -15.31 -15.26
C CYS A 197 -19.53 -16.55 -16.14
N GLU A 198 -18.35 -17.16 -16.05
CA GLU A 198 -18.06 -18.43 -16.70
C GLU A 198 -18.64 -19.58 -15.87
N TYR A 199 -19.24 -20.55 -16.55
CA TYR A 199 -19.74 -21.75 -15.91
C TYR A 199 -18.67 -22.85 -15.94
N LYS A 200 -18.31 -23.35 -14.76
CA LYS A 200 -17.47 -24.55 -14.60
C LYS A 200 -18.10 -25.47 -13.57
N GLU A 201 -18.01 -26.78 -13.80
CA GLU A 201 -18.59 -27.78 -12.91
C GLU A 201 -17.95 -27.76 -11.51
N GLU A 202 -16.65 -27.49 -11.44
CA GLU A 202 -15.87 -27.39 -10.20
C GLU A 202 -16.42 -26.33 -9.22
N TYR A 203 -17.11 -25.28 -9.72
CA TYR A 203 -17.65 -24.23 -8.87
C TYR A 203 -18.79 -24.71 -7.97
N ALA A 204 -19.45 -25.81 -8.33
CA ALA A 204 -20.44 -26.43 -7.46
C ALA A 204 -19.84 -26.91 -6.14
N CYS A 205 -18.55 -27.28 -6.12
CA CYS A 205 -17.86 -27.77 -4.93
C CYS A 205 -17.66 -26.69 -3.86
N TYR A 206 -17.56 -25.42 -4.24
CA TYR A 206 -17.37 -24.31 -3.30
C TYR A 206 -18.64 -23.90 -2.56
N LYS A 207 -19.84 -24.34 -3.01
CA LYS A 207 -21.11 -23.96 -2.38
C LYS A 207 -21.27 -24.47 -0.94
N SER A 208 -20.66 -25.61 -0.62
CA SER A 208 -20.63 -26.19 0.72
C SER A 208 -19.29 -26.02 1.42
N ALA A 209 -18.31 -25.38 0.77
CA ALA A 209 -17.00 -25.16 1.33
C ALA A 209 -17.02 -24.06 2.40
N LYS A 210 -16.09 -24.14 3.35
CA LYS A 210 -15.92 -23.12 4.37
C LYS A 210 -14.96 -22.03 3.86
N CYS A 211 -15.40 -20.78 3.89
CA CYS A 211 -14.59 -19.60 3.58
C CYS A 211 -14.15 -18.95 4.88
N GLU A 212 -12.87 -19.11 5.23
CA GLU A 212 -12.33 -18.62 6.50
C GLU A 212 -10.89 -18.15 6.36
N ARG A 213 -10.36 -17.54 7.42
CA ARG A 213 -9.01 -17.01 7.44
C ARG A 213 -8.01 -18.15 7.67
N GLN A 214 -7.04 -18.27 6.77
CA GLN A 214 -6.02 -19.30 6.79
C GLN A 214 -4.84 -18.89 7.70
N GLN A 215 -3.94 -19.83 7.99
CA GLN A 215 -2.77 -19.60 8.87
C GLN A 215 -1.83 -18.50 8.35
N ASN A 216 -1.87 -18.20 7.07
CA ASN A 216 -1.11 -17.11 6.43
C ASN A 216 -1.77 -15.72 6.58
N GLY A 217 -2.90 -15.63 7.29
CA GLY A 217 -3.64 -14.38 7.51
C GLY A 217 -4.56 -13.94 6.37
N GLN A 218 -4.65 -14.71 5.27
CA GLN A 218 -5.51 -14.42 4.12
C GLN A 218 -6.84 -15.19 4.19
N CYS A 219 -7.90 -14.65 3.59
CA CYS A 219 -9.14 -15.40 3.41
C CYS A 219 -8.98 -16.43 2.30
N GLY A 220 -9.44 -17.65 2.54
CA GLY A 220 -9.37 -18.75 1.59
C GLY A 220 -10.34 -19.87 1.92
N TRP A 221 -10.52 -20.79 0.96
CA TRP A 221 -11.31 -21.99 1.17
C TRP A 221 -10.57 -22.97 2.07
N THR A 222 -11.24 -23.48 3.11
CA THR A 222 -10.69 -24.53 3.97
C THR A 222 -10.56 -25.83 3.19
N ASP A 223 -9.36 -26.40 3.20
CA ASP A 223 -9.08 -27.70 2.59
C ASP A 223 -9.72 -28.83 3.42
N THR A 224 -10.98 -29.12 3.13
CA THR A 224 -11.69 -30.27 3.70
C THR A 224 -11.61 -31.44 2.74
N VAL A 225 -11.65 -32.66 3.29
CA VAL A 225 -11.69 -33.89 2.49
C VAL A 225 -12.87 -33.88 1.51
N GLU A 226 -14.01 -33.31 1.91
CA GLU A 226 -15.19 -33.14 1.05
C GLU A 226 -14.92 -32.23 -0.16
N LEU A 227 -14.30 -31.06 0.07
CA LEU A 227 -13.98 -30.11 -1.00
C LEU A 227 -12.97 -30.72 -1.98
N THR A 228 -11.90 -31.31 -1.46
CA THR A 228 -10.82 -31.85 -2.29
C THR A 228 -11.25 -33.08 -3.08
N THR A 229 -12.12 -33.92 -2.51
CA THR A 229 -12.73 -35.05 -3.24
C THR A 229 -13.68 -34.56 -4.33
N CYS A 230 -14.48 -33.53 -4.07
CA CYS A 230 -15.38 -32.95 -5.06
C CYS A 230 -14.59 -32.35 -6.24
N LEU A 231 -13.56 -31.55 -5.95
CA LEU A 231 -12.74 -30.91 -6.99
C LEU A 231 -11.97 -31.93 -7.84
N SER A 232 -11.52 -33.04 -7.24
CA SER A 232 -10.80 -34.11 -7.96
C SER A 232 -11.71 -34.97 -8.86
N GLY A 233 -13.03 -34.88 -8.67
CA GLY A 233 -14.03 -35.63 -9.43
C GLY A 233 -14.71 -34.83 -10.54
N LYS A 234 -14.21 -33.62 -10.84
CA LYS A 234 -14.75 -32.69 -11.85
C LYS A 234 -13.81 -32.47 -13.02
#